data_AF-A0A959D6T5-F1
#
_entry.id   AF-A0A959D6T5-F1
#
_cell.length_a   1.000
_cell.length_b   1.000
_cell.length_c   1.000
_cell.angle_alpha   90.00
_cell.angle_beta   90.00
_cell.angle_gamma   90.00
#
_symmetry.space_group_name_H-M   'P 1'
#
loop_
_entity.id
_entity.type
_entity.pdbx_description
1 polymer ?
#
loop_
_entity_poly.entity_id
_entity_poly.type
_entity_poly.pdbx_seq_one_letter_code
_entity_poly.pdbx_strand_id
1 'polypeptide(L)'
;MPRCDNDDDNDTILDGDDNCPFTANPNQEDFDNDGIGDACDPDVCINGVVNALTAYVDGLSISSAYKRAINQRLDLAVAKFCNGYPASIIVGYLNNVISYVQYQRGSGIPVANADYIIAQVNALKAALNGGSNVVCCMPRPAPPSGPGLATAAYYQLEASPNPFRGQLSIRFYLPDAGPAALEVFNLNGQRVAALHSGYLDAGQQDYSWDGANDAGQQLSSGIYLLRLRTEEGTLTQKVSLMR
;
A
#
# COMPACT_ATOMS: atom_id res chain seq x y z
N MET A 1 22.94 19.45 -33.87
CA MET A 1 21.85 20.02 -34.69
C MET A 1 20.70 20.24 -33.74
N PRO A 2 20.18 21.46 -33.57
CA PRO A 2 18.97 21.62 -32.78
C PRO A 2 17.84 20.93 -33.55
N ARG A 3 17.10 20.06 -32.88
CA ARG A 3 15.88 19.47 -33.45
C ARG A 3 14.91 20.62 -33.74
N CYS A 4 14.28 20.55 -34.90
CA CYS A 4 13.51 21.66 -35.51
C CYS A 4 12.06 21.24 -35.75
N ASP A 5 11.60 20.20 -35.06
CA ASP A 5 10.19 19.91 -34.86
C ASP A 5 9.71 20.58 -33.56
N ASN A 6 8.42 20.49 -33.30
CA ASN A 6 7.77 21.08 -32.13
C ASN A 6 7.45 19.99 -31.08
N ASP A 7 8.13 18.85 -31.17
CA ASP A 7 7.96 17.63 -30.35
C ASP A 7 9.36 16.99 -30.27
N ASP A 8 10.15 17.47 -29.30
CA ASP A 8 11.58 17.21 -29.21
C ASP A 8 11.91 15.77 -28.76
N ASP A 9 10.95 15.06 -28.16
CA ASP A 9 11.09 13.69 -27.65
C ASP A 9 10.21 12.65 -28.34
N ASN A 10 9.36 13.09 -29.28
CA ASN A 10 8.51 12.29 -30.16
C ASN A 10 7.47 11.44 -29.41
N ASP A 11 6.87 12.00 -28.37
CA ASP A 11 5.85 11.33 -27.55
C ASP A 11 4.40 11.65 -27.97
N THR A 12 4.24 12.46 -29.03
CA THR A 12 2.99 12.96 -29.63
C THR A 12 2.34 14.17 -28.97
N ILE A 13 2.95 14.71 -27.91
CA ILE A 13 2.60 15.99 -27.30
C ILE A 13 3.60 17.05 -27.79
N LEU A 14 3.12 18.28 -28.00
CA LEU A 14 3.99 19.36 -28.49
C LEU A 14 4.69 20.03 -27.32
N ASP A 15 5.95 20.47 -27.49
CA ASP A 15 6.80 21.04 -26.41
C ASP A 15 6.13 22.17 -25.59
N GLY A 16 5.17 22.89 -26.18
CA GLY A 16 4.44 23.98 -25.51
C GLY A 16 3.28 23.53 -24.61
N ASP A 17 2.79 22.32 -24.82
CA ASP A 17 1.73 21.65 -24.04
C ASP A 17 2.28 20.44 -23.26
N ASP A 18 3.58 20.15 -23.40
CA ASP A 18 4.29 19.02 -22.81
C ASP A 18 4.93 19.39 -21.47
N ASN A 19 4.56 18.67 -20.40
CA ASN A 19 5.17 18.83 -19.08
C ASN A 19 6.54 18.14 -18.95
N CYS A 20 6.99 17.39 -19.97
CA CYS A 20 8.36 16.88 -20.10
C CYS A 20 8.93 16.98 -21.54
N PRO A 21 9.24 18.20 -22.05
CA PRO A 21 9.63 18.45 -23.45
C PRO A 21 10.84 17.68 -24.02
N PHE A 22 11.54 16.90 -23.20
CA PHE A 22 12.73 16.15 -23.58
C PHE A 22 12.70 14.69 -23.10
N THR A 23 11.63 14.25 -22.44
CA THR A 23 11.48 12.90 -21.88
C THR A 23 10.08 12.37 -22.16
N ALA A 24 9.98 11.51 -23.18
CA ALA A 24 8.69 11.05 -23.67
C ALA A 24 7.77 10.51 -22.56
N ASN A 25 6.62 11.16 -22.39
CA ASN A 25 5.61 10.84 -21.39
C ASN A 25 4.18 11.11 -21.94
N PRO A 26 3.68 10.30 -22.88
CA PRO A 26 2.43 10.57 -23.61
C PRO A 26 1.17 10.73 -22.74
N ASN A 27 1.23 10.28 -21.49
CA ASN A 27 0.14 10.36 -20.52
C ASN A 27 0.14 11.67 -19.72
N GLN A 28 1.20 12.49 -19.81
CA GLN A 28 1.34 13.80 -19.18
C GLN A 28 0.99 13.76 -17.68
N GLU A 29 1.43 12.71 -16.98
CA GLU A 29 1.22 12.56 -15.54
C GLU A 29 2.03 13.66 -14.80
N ASP A 30 1.37 14.37 -13.89
CA ASP A 30 1.91 15.44 -13.04
C ASP A 30 1.18 15.33 -11.69
N PHE A 31 1.70 14.48 -10.81
CA PHE A 31 0.97 14.06 -9.61
C PHE A 31 0.89 15.17 -8.56
N ASP A 32 1.94 15.98 -8.44
CA ASP A 32 2.02 17.05 -7.44
C ASP A 32 1.53 18.41 -7.97
N ASN A 33 1.20 18.48 -9.26
CA ASN A 33 0.63 19.62 -9.98
C ASN A 33 1.54 20.86 -9.96
N ASP A 34 2.86 20.64 -10.05
CA ASP A 34 3.84 21.71 -10.12
C ASP A 34 4.13 22.17 -11.57
N GLY A 35 3.62 21.41 -12.56
CA GLY A 35 3.75 21.68 -13.98
C GLY A 35 4.94 20.99 -14.66
N ILE A 36 5.70 20.16 -13.93
CA ILE A 36 6.74 19.28 -14.44
C ILE A 36 6.19 17.85 -14.40
N GLY A 37 6.31 17.12 -15.51
CA GLY A 37 5.77 15.76 -15.57
C GLY A 37 6.59 14.78 -14.74
N ASP A 38 5.91 13.77 -14.17
CA ASP A 38 6.50 12.71 -13.33
C ASP A 38 7.71 12.02 -14.00
N ALA A 39 7.79 12.02 -15.34
CA ALA A 39 8.86 11.41 -16.12
C ALA A 39 10.19 12.19 -16.09
N CYS A 40 10.13 13.51 -15.90
CA CYS A 40 11.27 14.43 -15.94
C CYS A 40 11.41 15.29 -14.67
N ASP A 41 10.50 15.09 -13.70
CA ASP A 41 10.48 15.76 -12.42
C ASP A 41 11.78 15.47 -11.62
N PRO A 42 12.55 16.51 -11.23
CA PRO A 42 13.75 16.36 -10.41
C PRO A 42 13.46 16.08 -8.92
N ASP A 43 12.20 16.05 -8.50
CA ASP A 43 11.81 15.98 -7.09
C ASP A 43 12.11 14.64 -6.42
N VAL A 44 12.36 14.73 -5.11
CA VAL A 44 12.68 13.56 -4.31
C VAL A 44 11.40 12.87 -3.89
N CYS A 45 11.14 11.72 -4.49
CA CYS A 45 9.96 10.93 -4.16
C CYS A 45 10.06 10.22 -2.82
N ILE A 46 9.34 10.69 -1.77
CA ILE A 46 9.49 10.11 -0.43
C ILE A 46 9.06 8.65 -0.39
N ASN A 47 7.96 8.30 -1.03
CA ASN A 47 7.46 6.92 -1.09
C ASN A 47 8.28 6.08 -2.08
N GLY A 48 8.83 6.66 -3.15
CA GLY A 48 9.78 5.97 -4.03
C GLY A 48 11.04 5.53 -3.28
N VAL A 49 11.64 6.45 -2.50
CA VAL A 49 12.81 6.16 -1.64
C VAL A 49 12.46 5.13 -0.58
N VAL A 50 11.31 5.28 0.09
CA VAL A 50 10.88 4.34 1.13
C VAL A 50 10.54 2.97 0.55
N ASN A 51 9.92 2.87 -0.62
CA ASN A 51 9.63 1.59 -1.28
C ASN A 51 10.91 0.81 -1.62
N ALA A 52 11.94 1.50 -2.14
CA ALA A 52 13.23 0.89 -2.39
C ALA A 52 13.88 0.37 -1.09
N LEU A 53 13.76 1.13 0.00
CA LEU A 53 14.28 0.73 1.31
C LEU A 53 13.48 -0.44 1.92
N THR A 54 12.15 -0.43 1.81
CA THR A 54 11.28 -1.53 2.24
C THR A 54 11.60 -2.81 1.48
N ALA A 55 11.75 -2.75 0.15
CA ALA A 55 12.16 -3.90 -0.66
C ALA A 55 13.54 -4.46 -0.24
N TYR A 56 14.50 -3.58 0.07
CA TYR A 56 15.77 -3.98 0.64
C TYR A 56 15.60 -4.72 1.98
N VAL A 57 14.80 -4.17 2.89
CA VAL A 57 14.51 -4.75 4.22
C VAL A 57 13.83 -6.12 4.09
N ASP A 58 12.90 -6.26 3.16
CA ASP A 58 12.18 -7.51 2.91
C ASP A 58 13.09 -8.62 2.37
N GLY A 59 14.09 -8.25 1.57
CA GLY A 59 15.13 -9.15 1.07
C GLY A 59 16.14 -9.62 2.13
N LEU A 60 16.14 -9.06 3.35
CA LEU A 60 17.12 -9.41 4.38
C LEU A 60 16.84 -10.78 5.02
N SER A 61 17.90 -11.52 5.33
CA SER A 61 17.84 -12.74 6.13
C SER A 61 17.78 -12.43 7.64
N ILE A 62 16.77 -11.66 8.08
CA ILE A 62 16.51 -11.31 9.49
C ILE A 62 15.08 -11.72 9.90
N SER A 63 14.80 -11.72 11.21
CA SER A 63 13.45 -12.05 11.71
C SER A 63 12.37 -11.16 11.11
N SER A 64 11.23 -11.75 10.76
CA SER A 64 10.06 -11.03 10.25
C SER A 64 9.55 -9.97 11.23
N ALA A 65 9.81 -10.12 12.53
CA ALA A 65 9.51 -9.09 13.53
C ALA A 65 10.32 -7.81 13.31
N TYR A 66 11.62 -7.93 12.97
CA TYR A 66 12.48 -6.77 12.69
C TYR A 66 12.07 -6.10 11.38
N LYS A 67 11.77 -6.88 10.33
CA LYS A 67 11.28 -6.35 9.04
C LYS A 67 10.01 -5.53 9.23
N ARG A 68 8.97 -6.14 9.84
CA ARG A 68 7.69 -5.46 10.12
C ARG A 68 7.90 -4.18 10.93
N ALA A 69 8.74 -4.22 11.96
CA ALA A 69 8.98 -3.06 12.80
C ALA A 69 9.65 -1.90 12.04
N ILE A 70 10.55 -2.18 11.09
CA ILE A 70 11.19 -1.16 10.26
C ILE A 70 10.18 -0.61 9.25
N ASN A 71 9.55 -1.48 8.46
CA ASN A 71 8.64 -1.10 7.39
C ASN A 71 7.44 -0.29 7.94
N GLN A 72 6.82 -0.73 9.03
CA GLN A 72 5.70 0.01 9.66
C GLN A 72 6.07 1.44 10.09
N ARG A 73 7.34 1.67 10.49
CA ARG A 73 7.79 3.02 10.87
C ARG A 73 8.08 3.88 9.65
N LEU A 74 8.60 3.29 8.57
CA LEU A 74 8.81 3.96 7.29
C LEU A 74 7.47 4.33 6.65
N ASP A 75 6.53 3.39 6.60
CA ASP A 75 5.17 3.60 6.06
C ASP A 75 4.43 4.70 6.81
N LEU A 76 4.57 4.73 8.14
CA LEU A 76 3.98 5.80 8.95
C LEU A 76 4.59 7.17 8.65
N ALA A 77 5.90 7.25 8.39
CA ALA A 77 6.56 8.50 8.00
C ALA A 77 6.03 8.99 6.64
N VAL A 78 5.92 8.11 5.66
CA VAL A 78 5.36 8.41 4.32
C VAL A 78 3.91 8.86 4.45
N ALA A 79 3.07 8.08 5.14
CA ALA A 79 1.66 8.40 5.32
C ALA A 79 1.48 9.77 5.96
N LYS A 80 2.30 10.14 6.95
CA LYS A 80 2.24 11.47 7.55
C LYS A 80 2.69 12.55 6.57
N PHE A 81 3.78 12.33 5.83
CA PHE A 81 4.25 13.30 4.84
C PHE A 81 3.17 13.57 3.78
N CYS A 82 2.62 12.52 3.17
CA CYS A 82 1.58 12.59 2.15
C CYS A 82 0.23 13.16 2.66
N ASN A 83 0.01 13.20 3.97
CA ASN A 83 -1.13 13.88 4.59
C ASN A 83 -0.84 15.36 4.94
N GLY A 84 0.22 15.95 4.39
CA GLY A 84 0.56 17.37 4.53
C GLY A 84 1.18 17.74 5.88
N TYR A 85 1.71 16.76 6.63
CA TYR A 85 2.40 17.09 7.88
C TYR A 85 3.74 17.80 7.61
N PRO A 86 4.17 18.73 8.47
CA PRO A 86 5.43 19.46 8.27
C PRO A 86 6.64 18.51 8.25
N ALA A 87 7.64 18.83 7.43
CA ALA A 87 8.89 18.06 7.34
C ALA A 87 9.55 17.81 8.72
N SER A 88 9.48 18.77 9.64
CA SER A 88 9.99 18.63 11.02
C SER A 88 9.35 17.48 11.80
N ILE A 89 8.05 17.22 11.59
CA ILE A 89 7.33 16.10 12.18
C ILE A 89 7.80 14.79 11.54
N ILE A 90 7.98 14.77 10.23
CA ILE A 90 8.41 13.58 9.47
C ILE A 90 9.83 13.17 9.86
N VAL A 91 10.73 14.13 10.03
CA VAL A 91 12.07 13.90 10.59
C VAL A 91 12.01 13.22 11.96
N GLY A 92 11.00 13.52 12.79
CA GLY A 92 10.74 12.83 14.05
C GLY A 92 10.41 11.34 13.86
N TYR A 93 9.55 11.00 12.89
CA TYR A 93 9.26 9.61 12.54
C TYR A 93 10.50 8.87 12.00
N LEU A 94 11.27 9.51 11.13
CA LEU A 94 12.52 8.94 10.59
C LEU A 94 13.58 8.74 11.68
N ASN A 95 13.65 9.62 12.68
CA ASN A 95 14.49 9.42 13.86
C ASN A 95 14.08 8.18 14.66
N ASN A 96 12.78 7.87 14.75
CA ASN A 96 12.30 6.64 15.41
C ASN A 96 12.78 5.38 14.67
N VAL A 97 12.79 5.39 13.33
CA VAL A 97 13.37 4.32 12.51
C VAL A 97 14.85 4.14 12.84
N ILE A 98 15.63 5.23 12.81
CA ILE A 98 17.07 5.20 13.11
C ILE A 98 17.31 4.65 14.52
N SER A 99 16.62 5.18 15.54
CA SER A 99 16.78 4.72 16.92
C SER A 99 16.49 3.22 17.07
N TYR A 100 15.45 2.71 16.40
CA TYR A 100 15.12 1.30 16.41
C TYR A 100 16.22 0.44 15.76
N VAL A 101 16.67 0.83 14.56
CA VAL A 101 17.70 0.09 13.81
C VAL A 101 19.03 0.13 14.57
N GLN A 102 19.40 1.27 15.15
CA GLN A 102 20.61 1.41 15.97
C GLN A 102 20.57 0.49 17.19
N TYR A 103 19.41 0.41 17.86
CA TYR A 103 19.22 -0.44 19.03
C TYR A 103 19.33 -1.93 18.69
N GLN A 104 18.89 -2.34 17.49
CA GLN A 104 18.96 -3.74 17.04
C GLN A 104 20.27 -4.09 16.31
N ARG A 105 21.15 -3.10 16.09
CA ARG A 105 22.42 -3.26 15.36
C ARG A 105 23.34 -4.27 16.05
N GLY A 106 23.73 -5.32 15.31
CA GLY A 106 24.60 -6.40 15.79
C GLY A 106 23.90 -7.47 16.63
N SER A 107 22.65 -7.23 17.04
CA SER A 107 21.85 -8.19 17.83
C SER A 107 20.76 -8.85 16.99
N GLY A 108 19.87 -8.03 16.42
CA GLY A 108 18.75 -8.49 15.58
C GLY A 108 18.92 -8.18 14.09
N ILE A 109 19.78 -7.21 13.78
CA ILE A 109 20.07 -6.76 12.42
C ILE A 109 21.60 -6.80 12.24
N PRO A 110 22.12 -7.49 11.21
CA PRO A 110 23.55 -7.49 10.95
C PRO A 110 24.09 -6.07 10.76
N VAL A 111 25.30 -5.82 11.25
CA VAL A 111 25.89 -4.48 11.32
C VAL A 111 25.86 -3.74 9.98
N ALA A 112 26.28 -4.41 8.90
CA ALA A 112 26.30 -3.81 7.56
C ALA A 112 24.90 -3.40 7.07
N ASN A 113 23.88 -4.22 7.35
CA ASN A 113 22.50 -3.93 6.96
C ASN A 113 21.90 -2.79 7.79
N ALA A 114 22.19 -2.76 9.09
CA ALA A 114 21.78 -1.65 9.95
C ALA A 114 22.39 -0.34 9.45
N ASP A 115 23.71 -0.33 9.19
CA ASP A 115 24.43 0.86 8.71
C ASP A 115 23.88 1.35 7.37
N TYR A 116 23.55 0.44 6.45
CA TYR A 116 22.90 0.79 5.18
C TYR A 116 21.53 1.45 5.40
N ILE A 117 20.65 0.83 6.22
CA ILE A 117 19.31 1.38 6.49
C ILE A 117 19.43 2.77 7.14
N ILE A 118 20.30 2.93 8.13
CA ILE A 118 20.54 4.20 8.80
C ILE A 118 21.04 5.26 7.81
N ALA A 119 21.93 4.90 6.89
CA ALA A 119 22.43 5.81 5.86
C ALA A 119 21.30 6.29 4.92
N GLN A 120 20.45 5.37 4.44
CA GLN A 120 19.31 5.72 3.57
C GLN A 120 18.31 6.63 4.30
N VAL A 121 17.98 6.34 5.56
CA VAL A 121 17.04 7.17 6.34
C VAL A 121 17.65 8.55 6.64
N ASN A 122 18.96 8.64 6.90
CA ASN A 122 19.62 9.93 7.08
C ASN A 122 19.69 10.74 5.77
N ALA A 123 19.85 10.10 4.62
CA ALA A 123 19.78 10.78 3.32
C ALA A 123 18.38 11.39 3.08
N LEU A 124 17.31 10.63 3.36
CA LEU A 124 15.94 11.14 3.27
C LEU A 124 15.69 12.30 4.25
N LYS A 125 16.19 12.20 5.50
CA LYS A 125 16.13 13.32 6.45
C LYS A 125 16.88 14.54 5.95
N ALA A 126 18.02 14.36 5.29
CA ALA A 126 18.78 15.48 4.74
C ALA A 126 18.00 16.15 3.61
N ALA A 127 17.37 15.39 2.72
CA ALA A 127 16.49 15.93 1.68
C ALA A 127 15.34 16.76 2.28
N LEU A 128 14.66 16.23 3.29
CA LEU A 128 13.56 16.92 3.99
C LEU A 128 13.98 18.23 4.71
N ASN A 129 15.24 18.38 5.09
CA ASN A 129 15.76 19.57 5.78
C ASN A 129 16.57 20.51 4.89
N GLY A 130 17.04 20.03 3.73
CA GLY A 130 18.15 20.60 2.97
C GLY A 130 17.77 21.41 1.74
N GLY A 131 16.47 21.64 1.50
CA GLY A 131 15.98 22.43 0.38
C GLY A 131 15.77 21.66 -0.93
N SER A 132 15.89 20.32 -0.91
CA SER A 132 15.31 19.48 -1.97
C SER A 132 13.79 19.59 -1.89
N ASN A 133 13.11 19.71 -3.03
CA ASN A 133 11.66 19.52 -3.06
C ASN A 133 11.40 18.03 -2.88
N VAL A 134 10.88 17.66 -1.71
CA VAL A 134 10.49 16.30 -1.39
C VAL A 134 8.99 16.25 -1.61
N VAL A 135 8.53 15.30 -2.39
CA VAL A 135 7.11 15.20 -2.76
C VAL A 135 6.59 13.81 -2.45
N CYS A 136 5.27 13.72 -2.32
CA CYS A 136 4.58 12.44 -2.30
C CYS A 136 4.17 12.14 -3.73
N CYS A 137 4.70 11.08 -4.33
CA CYS A 137 4.53 10.77 -5.76
C CYS A 137 4.14 9.32 -5.95
N MET A 138 4.03 8.88 -7.20
CA MET A 138 3.99 7.46 -7.58
C MET A 138 5.42 6.86 -7.50
N PRO A 139 5.62 5.55 -7.25
CA PRO A 139 4.79 4.45 -7.77
C PRO A 139 4.26 3.42 -6.74
N ARG A 140 3.09 2.84 -7.06
CA ARG A 140 2.90 1.38 -7.25
C ARG A 140 1.63 1.11 -8.09
N PRO A 141 1.51 -0.08 -8.72
CA PRO A 141 1.03 -0.27 -10.10
C PRO A 141 -0.28 0.44 -10.40
N ALA A 142 -0.39 1.01 -11.61
CA ALA A 142 -1.59 1.68 -12.08
C ALA A 142 -2.86 0.88 -11.72
N PRO A 143 -3.85 1.48 -11.03
CA PRO A 143 -5.17 0.86 -10.95
C PRO A 143 -5.68 0.67 -12.39
N PRO A 144 -6.41 -0.42 -12.69
CA PRO A 144 -7.05 -0.55 -14.00
C PRO A 144 -7.90 0.70 -14.23
N SER A 145 -7.61 1.39 -15.33
CA SER A 145 -8.29 2.60 -15.76
C SER A 145 -9.79 2.35 -15.85
N GLY A 146 -10.52 2.96 -14.92
CA GLY A 146 -11.97 2.96 -14.84
C GLY A 146 -12.45 4.26 -14.19
N PRO A 147 -13.57 4.85 -14.65
CA PRO A 147 -13.95 6.19 -14.23
C PRO A 147 -14.50 6.18 -12.80
N GLY A 148 -13.78 6.87 -11.92
CA GLY A 148 -14.27 7.36 -10.63
C GLY A 148 -14.38 6.31 -9.52
N LEU A 149 -13.63 6.53 -8.44
CA LEU A 149 -14.13 6.77 -7.08
C LEU A 149 -12.95 6.90 -6.10
N ALA A 150 -13.20 7.63 -5.03
CA ALA A 150 -12.24 8.28 -4.15
C ALA A 150 -11.22 7.38 -3.41
N THR A 151 -10.09 8.03 -3.12
CA THR A 151 -8.90 7.69 -2.35
C THR A 151 -9.13 7.23 -0.90
N ALA A 152 -9.69 6.03 -0.68
CA ALA A 152 -9.74 5.40 0.65
C ALA A 152 -9.91 3.86 0.64
N ALA A 153 -9.03 3.08 -0.01
CA ALA A 153 -9.28 1.64 -0.10
C ALA A 153 -8.05 0.74 -0.30
N TYR A 154 -7.00 0.82 0.53
CA TYR A 154 -5.93 -0.18 0.42
C TYR A 154 -6.21 -1.51 1.13
N TYR A 155 -7.30 -1.62 1.89
CA TYR A 155 -7.75 -2.89 2.50
C TYR A 155 -9.27 -2.87 2.74
N GLN A 156 -10.07 -2.96 1.69
CA GLN A 156 -11.53 -3.05 1.82
C GLN A 156 -12.00 -4.51 1.74
N LEU A 157 -12.77 -4.92 2.75
CA LEU A 157 -13.56 -6.15 2.75
C LEU A 157 -15.04 -5.75 2.63
N GLU A 158 -15.55 -5.81 1.42
CA GLU A 158 -16.93 -5.47 1.11
C GLU A 158 -17.82 -6.72 1.18
N ALA A 159 -19.03 -6.55 1.71
CA ALA A 159 -20.01 -7.62 1.81
C ALA A 159 -21.39 -7.04 1.50
N SER A 160 -21.98 -7.45 0.38
CA SER A 160 -23.22 -6.88 -0.15
C SER A 160 -24.11 -7.97 -0.77
N PRO A 161 -25.45 -7.87 -0.65
CA PRO A 161 -26.18 -6.91 0.18
C PRO A 161 -25.96 -7.17 1.67
N ASN A 162 -26.06 -6.15 2.52
CA ASN A 162 -26.04 -6.33 3.97
C ASN A 162 -27.07 -5.39 4.60
N PRO A 163 -28.17 -5.88 5.20
CA PRO A 163 -28.47 -7.31 5.46
C PRO A 163 -28.77 -8.12 4.19
N PHE A 164 -28.53 -9.43 4.23
CA PHE A 164 -28.80 -10.33 3.09
C PHE A 164 -29.87 -11.38 3.42
N ARG A 165 -30.54 -11.85 2.36
CA ARG A 165 -31.42 -13.03 2.36
C ARG A 165 -30.94 -13.96 1.26
N GLY A 166 -30.57 -15.19 1.62
CA GLY A 166 -29.98 -16.14 0.67
C GLY A 166 -28.48 -15.92 0.52
N GLN A 167 -28.03 -15.16 -0.47
CA GLN A 167 -26.61 -15.04 -0.80
C GLN A 167 -26.03 -13.66 -0.45
N LEU A 168 -24.81 -13.68 0.09
CA LEU A 168 -23.96 -12.53 0.36
C LEU A 168 -22.76 -12.59 -0.59
N SER A 169 -22.56 -11.56 -1.41
CA SER A 169 -21.35 -11.38 -2.20
C SER A 169 -20.29 -10.70 -1.35
N ILE A 170 -19.07 -11.24 -1.39
CA ILE A 170 -17.92 -10.76 -0.61
C ILE A 170 -16.81 -10.41 -1.58
N ARG A 171 -16.33 -9.18 -1.53
CA ARG A 171 -15.26 -8.69 -2.41
C ARG A 171 -14.15 -8.07 -1.59
N PHE A 172 -12.91 -8.39 -1.94
CA PHE A 172 -11.73 -7.75 -1.37
C PHE A 172 -10.59 -7.72 -2.38
N TYR A 173 -9.61 -6.86 -2.13
CA TYR A 173 -8.40 -6.74 -2.95
C TYR A 173 -7.17 -7.19 -2.14
N LEU A 174 -6.28 -7.96 -2.77
CA LEU A 174 -4.98 -8.31 -2.21
C LEU A 174 -3.87 -7.56 -2.97
N PRO A 175 -3.03 -6.77 -2.29
CA PRO A 175 -1.95 -6.03 -2.95
C PRO A 175 -0.83 -6.95 -3.45
N ASP A 176 -0.54 -8.01 -2.70
CA ASP A 176 0.49 -9.00 -3.01
C ASP A 176 -0.08 -10.42 -2.89
N ALA A 177 0.49 -11.35 -3.65
CA ALA A 177 0.10 -12.75 -3.61
C ALA A 177 0.64 -13.41 -2.34
N GLY A 178 -0.21 -14.16 -1.62
CA GLY A 178 0.17 -14.67 -0.30
C GLY A 178 -0.87 -15.57 0.35
N PRO A 179 -0.54 -16.16 1.52
CA PRO A 179 -1.50 -16.93 2.29
C PRO A 179 -2.60 -16.03 2.86
N ALA A 180 -3.84 -16.43 2.63
CA ALA A 180 -5.04 -15.76 3.07
C ALA A 180 -6.08 -16.74 3.64
N ALA A 181 -6.90 -16.26 4.56
CA ALA A 181 -8.04 -17.02 5.09
C ALA A 181 -9.26 -16.10 5.20
N LEU A 182 -10.36 -16.49 4.55
CA LEU A 182 -11.66 -15.82 4.66
C LEU A 182 -12.61 -16.71 5.45
N GLU A 183 -13.00 -16.26 6.64
CA GLU A 183 -13.71 -17.05 7.63
C GLU A 183 -14.91 -16.27 8.19
N VAL A 184 -15.94 -17.00 8.60
CA VAL A 184 -17.17 -16.45 9.20
C VAL A 184 -17.24 -16.88 10.66
N PHE A 185 -17.56 -15.94 11.54
CA PHE A 185 -17.67 -16.15 12.98
C PHE A 185 -19.03 -15.71 13.52
N ASN A 186 -19.50 -16.36 14.57
CA ASN A 186 -20.62 -15.83 15.38
C ASN A 186 -20.12 -14.79 16.40
N LEU A 187 -21.04 -14.13 17.11
CA LEU A 187 -20.69 -13.10 18.13
C LEU A 187 -19.93 -13.65 19.34
N ASN A 188 -19.96 -14.96 19.57
CA ASN A 188 -19.17 -15.63 20.61
C ASN A 188 -17.72 -15.90 20.16
N GLY A 189 -17.35 -15.50 18.93
CA GLY A 189 -16.02 -15.72 18.36
C GLY A 189 -15.78 -17.15 17.88
N GLN A 190 -16.81 -17.98 17.79
CA GLN A 190 -16.69 -19.32 17.21
C GLN A 190 -16.74 -19.23 15.69
N ARG A 191 -15.77 -19.87 15.01
CA ARG A 191 -15.80 -20.00 13.55
C ARG A 191 -16.96 -20.91 13.15
N VAL A 192 -17.83 -20.41 12.27
CA VAL A 192 -18.99 -21.14 11.75
C VAL A 192 -18.82 -21.58 10.30
N ALA A 193 -18.04 -20.86 9.50
CA ALA A 193 -17.73 -21.25 8.13
C ALA A 193 -16.31 -20.81 7.72
N ALA A 194 -15.64 -21.58 6.87
CA ALA A 194 -14.41 -21.20 6.18
C ALA A 194 -14.66 -21.11 4.66
N LEU A 195 -14.64 -19.89 4.12
CA LEU A 195 -14.90 -19.64 2.70
C LEU A 195 -13.63 -19.81 1.86
N HIS A 196 -12.47 -19.51 2.44
CA HIS A 196 -11.17 -19.76 1.84
C HIS A 196 -10.11 -20.01 2.91
N SER A 197 -9.16 -20.92 2.62
CA SER A 197 -7.93 -21.07 3.39
C SER A 197 -6.83 -21.59 2.46
N GLY A 198 -5.80 -20.78 2.23
CA GLY A 198 -4.73 -21.15 1.30
C GLY A 198 -4.02 -19.93 0.73
N TYR A 199 -3.34 -20.13 -0.39
CA TYR A 199 -2.66 -19.08 -1.12
C TYR A 199 -3.63 -18.40 -2.10
N LEU A 200 -3.56 -17.07 -2.19
CA LEU A 200 -4.28 -16.28 -3.18
C LEU A 200 -3.32 -15.40 -3.96
N ASP A 201 -3.59 -15.22 -5.25
CA ASP A 201 -2.88 -14.27 -6.09
C ASP A 201 -3.25 -12.83 -5.71
N ALA A 202 -2.36 -11.89 -6.04
CA ALA A 202 -2.65 -10.47 -5.96
C ALA A 202 -3.81 -10.11 -6.90
N GLY A 203 -4.58 -9.08 -6.55
CA GLY A 203 -5.72 -8.62 -7.33
C GLY A 203 -7.06 -8.72 -6.59
N GLN A 204 -8.15 -8.51 -7.33
CA GLN A 204 -9.51 -8.58 -6.80
C GLN A 204 -9.94 -10.03 -6.59
N GLN A 205 -10.54 -10.29 -5.44
CA GLN A 205 -11.06 -11.58 -5.01
C GLN A 205 -12.57 -11.47 -4.79
N ASP A 206 -13.33 -12.41 -5.36
CA ASP A 206 -14.78 -12.47 -5.25
C ASP A 206 -15.22 -13.83 -4.67
N TYR A 207 -15.96 -13.78 -3.57
CA TYR A 207 -16.53 -14.93 -2.87
C TYR A 207 -18.02 -14.76 -2.66
N SER A 208 -18.71 -15.86 -2.34
CA SER A 208 -20.10 -15.80 -1.93
C SER A 208 -20.37 -16.70 -0.74
N TRP A 209 -21.33 -16.29 0.10
CA TRP A 209 -21.77 -17.04 1.26
C TRP A 209 -23.29 -17.07 1.35
N ASP A 210 -23.87 -18.23 1.54
CA ASP A 210 -25.32 -18.46 1.54
C ASP A 210 -25.94 -18.52 2.95
N GLY A 211 -25.15 -18.23 3.99
CA GLY A 211 -25.59 -18.37 5.38
C GLY A 211 -25.48 -19.79 5.95
N ALA A 212 -24.83 -20.73 5.26
CA ALA A 212 -24.54 -22.06 5.78
C ALA A 212 -23.24 -22.13 6.60
N ASN A 213 -23.15 -23.10 7.50
CA ASN A 213 -21.90 -23.46 8.19
C ASN A 213 -21.06 -24.46 7.36
N ASP A 214 -19.89 -24.85 7.88
CA ASP A 214 -19.00 -25.84 7.25
C ASP A 214 -19.67 -27.21 6.99
N ALA A 215 -20.76 -27.54 7.70
CA ALA A 215 -21.53 -28.78 7.51
C ALA A 215 -22.70 -28.62 6.53
N GLY A 216 -22.83 -27.47 5.86
CA GLY A 216 -23.93 -27.15 4.94
C GLY A 216 -25.25 -26.83 5.65
N GLN A 217 -25.25 -26.68 6.97
CA GLN A 217 -26.45 -26.38 7.74
C GLN A 217 -26.69 -24.87 7.78
N GLN A 218 -27.94 -24.51 7.49
CA GLN A 218 -28.43 -23.16 7.39
C GLN A 218 -28.51 -22.46 8.77
N LEU A 219 -27.65 -21.46 9.00
CA LEU A 219 -27.53 -20.75 10.29
C LEU A 219 -28.71 -19.81 10.60
N SER A 220 -29.04 -19.56 11.86
CA SER A 220 -30.14 -18.66 12.26
C SER A 220 -29.95 -17.22 11.77
N SER A 221 -31.05 -16.47 11.57
CA SER A 221 -30.98 -15.02 11.39
C SER A 221 -30.21 -14.37 12.54
N GLY A 222 -29.35 -13.41 12.23
CA GLY A 222 -28.48 -12.80 13.25
C GLY A 222 -27.27 -12.08 12.67
N ILE A 223 -26.40 -11.63 13.57
CA ILE A 223 -25.15 -10.95 13.23
C ILE A 223 -24.01 -11.95 13.16
N TYR A 224 -23.23 -11.87 12.10
CA TYR A 224 -22.02 -12.64 11.88
C TYR A 224 -20.85 -11.70 11.58
N LEU A 225 -19.63 -12.19 11.79
CA LEU A 225 -18.40 -11.47 11.49
C LEU A 225 -17.66 -12.20 10.38
N LEU A 226 -17.53 -11.55 9.22
CA LEU A 226 -16.57 -11.96 8.20
C LEU A 226 -15.19 -11.49 8.61
N ARG A 227 -14.20 -12.37 8.53
CA ARG A 227 -12.82 -12.07 8.85
C ARG A 227 -11.91 -12.53 7.73
N LEU A 228 -11.18 -11.58 7.15
CA LEU A 228 -10.08 -11.86 6.22
C LEU A 228 -8.77 -11.75 7.00
N ARG A 229 -7.99 -12.83 7.02
CA ARG A 229 -6.61 -12.85 7.51
C ARG A 229 -5.66 -12.92 6.34
N THR A 230 -4.62 -12.11 6.37
CA THR A 230 -3.47 -12.14 5.46
C THR A 230 -2.18 -12.08 6.30
N GLU A 231 -1.02 -12.09 5.66
CA GLU A 231 0.25 -11.86 6.37
C GLU A 231 0.36 -10.42 6.93
N GLU A 232 -0.35 -9.47 6.33
CA GLU A 232 -0.31 -8.05 6.68
C GLU A 232 -1.25 -7.69 7.84
N GLY A 233 -2.30 -8.50 8.06
CA GLY A 233 -3.20 -8.27 9.17
C GLY A 233 -4.52 -9.01 9.08
N THR A 234 -5.52 -8.45 9.78
CA THR A 234 -6.85 -9.02 9.84
C THR A 234 -7.89 -7.92 9.64
N LEU A 235 -8.73 -8.07 8.62
CA LEU A 235 -9.92 -7.25 8.42
C LEU A 235 -11.12 -7.97 8.97
N THR A 236 -12.06 -7.23 9.55
CA THR A 236 -13.31 -7.79 10.05
C THR A 236 -14.47 -6.92 9.58
N GLN A 237 -15.47 -7.55 8.97
CA GLN A 237 -16.69 -6.91 8.52
C GLN A 237 -17.91 -7.56 9.18
N LYS A 238 -18.81 -6.74 9.72
CA LYS A 238 -20.03 -7.23 10.37
C LYS A 238 -21.15 -7.37 9.35
N VAL A 239 -21.77 -8.54 9.29
CA VAL A 239 -22.84 -8.86 8.33
C VAL A 239 -24.09 -9.37 9.05
N SER A 240 -25.25 -9.07 8.48
CA SER A 240 -26.55 -9.42 9.05
C SER A 240 -27.29 -10.38 8.13
N LEU A 241 -27.46 -11.62 8.58
CA LEU A 241 -28.25 -12.63 7.88
C LEU A 241 -29.72 -12.50 8.29
N MET A 242 -30.61 -12.41 7.29
CA MET A 242 -32.06 -12.49 7.46
C MET A 242 -32.62 -13.72 6.76
N ARG A 243 -33.64 -14.33 7.37
CA ARG A 243 -34.52 -15.31 6.76
C ARG A 243 -35.96 -14.79 6.76
#